data_AF-A0A379WRL5-F1
#
_entry.id   AF-A0A379WRL5-F1
#
_cell.length_a   1.000
_cell.length_b   1.000
_cell.length_c   1.000
_cell.angle_alpha   90.00
_cell.angle_beta   90.00
_cell.angle_gamma   90.00
#
_symmetry.space_group_name_H-M   'P 1'
#
loop_
_entity.id
_entity.type
_entity.pdbx_description
1 polymer ?
#
loop_
_entity_poly.entity_id
_entity_poly.type
_entity_poly.pdbx_seq_one_letter_code
_entity_poly.pdbx_strand_id
1 'polypeptide(L)'
;MSFFHHAATAVASKGLSVALPLSAAGLYSATLIDELLEQLEHSPLPPRLLHLIIPADVIVKQAQTAAATLRKLRQRGCQVILSHVGRDLQLFNLLPPHIVDYLLLDSDLIANVHESLMDEMLTSIIQGHAQHLGIKTLAGR
;
A
#
# COMPACT_ATOMS: atom_id res chain seq x y z
N MET A 1 -6.40 -17.07 8.21
CA MET A 1 -5.81 -18.31 7.65
C MET A 1 -6.76 -19.10 6.70
N SER A 2 -8.03 -18.73 6.49
CA SER A 2 -8.96 -19.47 5.60
C SER A 2 -9.23 -18.82 4.23
N PHE A 3 -8.73 -17.61 3.97
CA PHE A 3 -9.06 -16.85 2.76
C PHE A 3 -8.44 -17.44 1.47
N PHE A 4 -7.19 -17.88 1.54
CA PHE A 4 -6.42 -18.30 0.36
C PHE A 4 -6.95 -19.58 -0.31
N HIS A 5 -7.56 -20.51 0.42
CA HIS A 5 -7.87 -21.82 -0.14
C HIS A 5 -9.26 -21.89 -0.81
N HIS A 6 -10.20 -21.01 -0.45
CA HIS A 6 -11.56 -21.00 -1.02
C HIS A 6 -11.79 -19.88 -2.04
N ALA A 7 -11.13 -18.72 -1.89
CA ALA A 7 -11.34 -17.58 -2.79
C ALA A 7 -10.36 -17.51 -3.96
N ALA A 8 -9.14 -18.04 -3.82
CA ALA A 8 -8.06 -17.82 -4.79
C ALA A 8 -8.37 -18.34 -6.20
N THR A 9 -9.02 -19.50 -6.33
CA THR A 9 -9.34 -20.08 -7.64
C THR A 9 -10.40 -19.28 -8.40
N ALA A 10 -11.42 -18.78 -7.69
CA ALA A 10 -12.48 -17.94 -8.28
C ALA A 10 -11.99 -16.52 -8.59
N VAL A 11 -11.08 -15.99 -7.77
CA VAL A 11 -10.45 -14.68 -7.95
C VAL A 11 -9.46 -14.69 -9.13
N ALA A 12 -8.58 -15.70 -9.19
CA ALA A 12 -7.58 -15.82 -10.25
C ALA A 12 -8.22 -16.08 -11.63
N SER A 13 -9.27 -16.91 -11.70
CA SER A 13 -9.99 -17.19 -12.95
C SER A 13 -10.77 -15.99 -13.51
N LYS A 14 -11.12 -15.02 -12.65
CA LYS A 14 -11.80 -13.77 -13.05
C LYS A 14 -10.87 -12.56 -13.16
N GLY A 15 -9.58 -12.71 -12.84
CA GLY A 15 -8.63 -11.59 -12.80
C GLY A 15 -8.93 -10.56 -11.71
N LEU A 16 -9.60 -10.95 -10.64
CA LEU A 16 -9.94 -10.07 -9.52
C LEU A 16 -8.70 -9.83 -8.64
N SER A 17 -8.47 -8.59 -8.21
CA SER A 17 -7.45 -8.28 -7.21
C SER A 17 -8.00 -8.47 -5.79
N VAL A 18 -7.13 -8.89 -4.88
CA VAL A 18 -7.42 -9.01 -3.44
C VAL A 18 -6.62 -7.95 -2.71
N ALA A 19 -7.31 -7.13 -1.92
CA ALA A 19 -6.67 -6.21 -1.01
C ALA A 19 -6.67 -6.78 0.42
N LEU A 20 -5.49 -6.93 1.02
CA LEU A 20 -5.33 -7.38 2.40
C LEU A 20 -4.70 -6.26 3.26
N PRO A 21 -5.34 -5.85 4.37
CA PRO A 21 -4.72 -4.95 5.31
C PRO A 21 -3.55 -5.64 6.03
N LEU A 22 -2.42 -4.96 6.11
CA LEU A 22 -1.22 -5.39 6.83
C LEU A 22 -0.91 -4.36 7.91
N SER A 23 -0.96 -4.80 9.17
CA SER A 23 -0.66 -3.95 10.32
C SER A 23 0.84 -3.66 10.43
N ALA A 24 1.18 -2.63 11.21
CA ALA A 24 2.58 -2.29 11.52
C ALA A 24 3.34 -3.48 12.12
N ALA A 25 2.72 -4.18 13.09
CA ALA A 25 3.32 -5.35 13.72
C ALA A 25 3.60 -6.48 12.71
N GLY A 26 2.69 -6.68 11.76
CA GLY A 26 2.89 -7.66 10.68
C GLY A 26 3.98 -7.26 9.72
N LEU A 27 4.10 -5.98 9.38
CA LEU A 27 5.16 -5.46 8.51
C LEU A 27 6.56 -5.62 9.13
N TYR A 28 6.68 -5.52 10.46
CA TYR A 28 7.95 -5.67 11.17
C TYR A 28 8.28 -7.12 11.55
N SER A 29 7.34 -8.04 11.39
CA SER A 29 7.57 -9.46 11.63
C SER A 29 8.13 -10.13 10.38
N ALA A 30 9.44 -10.39 10.36
CA ALA A 30 10.09 -11.09 9.25
C ALA A 30 9.45 -12.47 8.99
N THR A 31 9.13 -13.20 10.06
CA THR A 31 8.49 -14.53 9.97
C THR A 31 7.11 -14.46 9.32
N LEU A 32 6.26 -13.49 9.70
CA LEU A 32 4.93 -13.34 9.10
C LEU A 32 5.02 -13.01 7.60
N ILE A 33 5.97 -12.15 7.21
CA ILE A 33 6.15 -11.77 5.81
C ILE A 33 6.63 -12.97 5.00
N ASP A 34 7.55 -13.77 5.53
CA ASP A 34 8.01 -14.99 4.87
C ASP A 34 6.90 -16.02 4.72
N GLU A 35 6.13 -16.27 5.78
CA GLU A 35 4.96 -17.17 5.74
C GLU A 35 3.90 -16.69 4.72
N LEU A 36 3.62 -15.39 4.68
CA LEU A 36 2.66 -14.81 3.73
C LEU A 36 3.12 -15.01 2.28
N LEU A 37 4.41 -14.81 2.01
CA LEU A 37 4.98 -14.98 0.69
C LEU A 37 5.03 -16.46 0.28
N GLU A 38 5.37 -17.37 1.20
CA GLU A 38 5.36 -18.81 0.96
C GLU A 38 3.94 -19.32 0.66
N GLN A 39 2.94 -18.86 1.43
CA GLN A 39 1.54 -19.20 1.15
C GLN A 39 1.06 -18.67 -0.20
N LEU A 40 1.52 -17.48 -0.60
CA LEU A 40 1.21 -16.91 -1.90
C LEU A 40 1.85 -17.70 -3.05
N GLU A 41 3.08 -18.18 -2.88
CA GLU A 41 3.78 -19.03 -3.86
C GLU A 41 3.07 -20.39 -4.06
N HIS A 42 2.48 -20.94 -3.00
CA HIS A 42 1.68 -22.16 -3.07
C HIS A 42 0.21 -21.93 -3.46
N SER A 43 -0.21 -20.67 -3.61
CA SER A 43 -1.57 -20.30 -3.99
C SER A 43 -1.70 -20.17 -5.51
N PRO A 44 -2.87 -20.47 -6.11
CA PRO A 44 -3.13 -20.13 -7.51
C PRO A 44 -3.27 -18.63 -7.76
N LEU A 45 -3.23 -17.78 -6.71
CA LEU A 45 -3.32 -16.32 -6.84
C LEU A 45 -1.98 -15.73 -7.31
N PRO A 46 -1.93 -15.10 -8.50
CA PRO A 46 -0.72 -14.40 -8.95
C PRO A 46 -0.36 -13.27 -7.98
N PRO A 47 0.92 -13.09 -7.59
CA PRO A 47 1.31 -12.04 -6.65
C PRO A 47 0.88 -10.64 -7.05
N ARG A 48 0.84 -10.35 -8.36
CA ARG A 48 0.37 -9.07 -8.91
C ARG A 48 -1.08 -8.72 -8.58
N LEU A 49 -1.91 -9.72 -8.25
CA LEU A 49 -3.30 -9.52 -7.86
C LEU A 49 -3.43 -9.33 -6.33
N LEU A 50 -2.36 -9.50 -5.57
CA LEU A 50 -2.33 -9.23 -4.14
C LEU A 50 -1.89 -7.80 -3.87
N HIS A 51 -2.80 -7.01 -3.31
CA HIS A 51 -2.58 -5.63 -2.91
C HIS A 51 -2.50 -5.57 -1.38
N LEU A 52 -1.35 -5.18 -0.83
CA LEU A 52 -1.15 -5.04 0.60
C LEU A 52 -1.41 -3.59 1.01
N ILE A 53 -2.41 -3.37 1.86
CA ILE A 53 -2.76 -2.04 2.38
C ILE A 53 -2.03 -1.82 3.70
N ILE A 54 -1.19 -0.79 3.75
CA ILE A 54 -0.29 -0.52 4.86
C ILE A 54 -0.50 0.93 5.31
N PRO A 55 -0.70 1.20 6.61
CA PRO A 55 -0.79 2.58 7.11
C PRO A 55 0.48 3.38 6.83
N ALA A 56 0.38 4.63 6.39
CA ALA A 56 1.55 5.47 6.08
C ALA A 56 2.43 5.75 7.31
N ASP A 57 1.84 5.76 8.51
CA ASP A 57 2.55 6.04 9.78
C ASP A 57 3.66 5.02 10.09
N VAL A 58 3.60 3.81 9.51
CA VAL A 58 4.64 2.80 9.67
C VAL A 58 5.95 3.23 9.02
N ILE A 59 5.89 3.98 7.91
CA ILE A 59 7.07 4.51 7.24
C ILE A 59 7.72 5.57 8.13
N VAL A 60 6.91 6.45 8.71
CA VAL A 60 7.39 7.52 9.59
C VAL A 60 8.04 6.94 10.85
N LYS A 61 7.46 5.87 11.42
CA LYS A 61 7.98 5.24 12.64
C LYS A 61 9.30 4.49 12.44
N GLN A 62 9.43 3.70 11.37
CA GLN A 62 10.62 2.87 11.14
C GLN A 62 10.94 2.76 9.64
N ALA A 63 11.33 3.89 9.03
CA ALA A 63 11.55 4.00 7.59
C ALA A 63 12.46 2.92 6.98
N GLN A 64 13.59 2.60 7.64
CA GLN A 64 14.55 1.62 7.11
C GLN A 64 13.97 0.20 7.09
N THR A 65 13.40 -0.25 8.21
CA THR A 65 12.79 -1.59 8.32
C THR A 65 11.58 -1.70 7.39
N ALA A 66 10.71 -0.69 7.39
CA ALA A 66 9.54 -0.68 6.52
C ALA A 66 9.94 -0.71 5.04
N ALA A 67 10.90 0.12 4.61
CA ALA A 67 11.39 0.12 3.23
C ALA A 67 12.02 -1.21 2.82
N ALA A 68 12.76 -1.88 3.71
CA ALA A 68 13.31 -3.21 3.45
C ALA A 68 12.21 -4.26 3.24
N THR A 69 11.19 -4.29 4.10
CA THR A 69 10.06 -5.21 3.96
C THR A 69 9.24 -4.92 2.71
N LEU A 70 8.93 -3.64 2.42
CA LEU A 70 8.20 -3.24 1.22
C LEU A 70 8.92 -3.65 -0.06
N ARG A 71 10.24 -3.47 -0.11
CA ARG A 71 11.06 -3.96 -1.24
C ARG A 71 10.93 -5.47 -1.41
N LYS A 72 11.01 -6.24 -0.32
CA LYS A 72 10.88 -7.70 -0.35
C LYS A 72 9.51 -8.12 -0.92
N LEU A 73 8.43 -7.50 -0.45
CA LEU A 73 7.07 -7.75 -0.95
C LEU A 73 6.95 -7.45 -2.44
N ARG A 74 7.48 -6.30 -2.89
CA ARG A 74 7.45 -5.91 -4.29
C ARG A 74 8.31 -6.79 -5.19
N GLN A 75 9.47 -7.24 -4.73
CA GLN A 75 10.34 -8.17 -5.47
C GLN A 75 9.65 -9.50 -5.75
N ARG A 76 8.71 -9.91 -4.89
CA ARG A 76 7.87 -11.10 -5.10
C ARG A 76 6.64 -10.83 -5.98
N GLY A 77 6.46 -9.58 -6.44
CA GLY A 77 5.41 -9.18 -7.36
C GLY A 77 4.13 -8.65 -6.70
N CYS A 78 4.09 -8.55 -5.37
CA CYS A 78 2.95 -7.95 -4.66
C CYS A 78 2.82 -6.45 -4.97
N GLN A 79 1.59 -5.95 -4.97
CA GLN A 79 1.31 -4.52 -5.07
C GLN A 79 1.21 -3.92 -3.66
N VAL A 80 1.76 -2.73 -3.47
CA VAL A 80 1.75 -2.03 -2.17
C VAL A 80 0.90 -0.77 -2.25
N ILE A 81 -0.04 -0.64 -1.31
CA ILE A 81 -0.89 0.53 -1.12
C ILE A 81 -0.56 1.15 0.24
N LEU A 82 -0.12 2.40 0.27
CA LEU A 82 -0.04 3.16 1.52
C LEU A 82 -1.37 3.87 1.78
N SER A 83 -1.90 3.74 3.00
CA SER A 83 -3.18 4.29 3.42
C SER A 83 -3.03 5.43 4.43
N HIS A 84 -4.09 6.22 4.59
CA HIS A 84 -4.11 7.40 5.47
C HIS A 84 -3.06 8.44 5.07
N VAL A 85 -2.83 8.59 3.75
CA VAL A 85 -1.93 9.63 3.23
C VAL A 85 -2.69 10.94 3.20
N GLY A 86 -2.22 11.92 3.96
CA GLY A 86 -2.88 13.21 4.10
C GLY A 86 -1.89 14.34 4.31
N ARG A 87 -2.04 15.06 5.43
CA ARG A 87 -1.32 16.31 5.70
C ARG A 87 0.17 16.14 5.99
N ASP A 88 0.62 14.94 6.34
CA ASP A 88 2.04 14.68 6.62
C ASP A 88 2.85 14.44 5.34
N LEU A 89 3.44 15.52 4.83
CA LEU A 89 4.30 15.48 3.65
C LEU A 89 5.71 14.92 3.93
N GLN A 90 6.13 14.78 5.20
CA GLN A 90 7.44 14.21 5.53
C GLN A 90 7.55 12.75 5.08
N LEU A 91 6.42 12.05 4.94
CA LEU A 91 6.32 10.73 4.36
C LEU A 91 7.08 10.62 3.02
N PHE A 92 6.93 11.60 2.12
CA PHE A 92 7.54 11.55 0.78
C PHE A 92 9.07 11.59 0.81
N ASN A 93 9.67 12.21 1.83
CA ASN A 93 11.12 12.24 2.01
C ASN A 93 11.67 10.88 2.50
N LEU A 94 10.79 10.05 3.08
CA LEU A 94 11.13 8.75 3.64
C LEU A 94 10.83 7.59 2.68
N LEU A 95 10.24 7.87 1.51
CA LEU A 95 9.86 6.86 0.52
C LEU A 95 10.92 6.74 -0.58
N PRO A 96 11.67 5.64 -0.61
CA PRO A 96 12.43 5.27 -1.79
C PRO A 96 11.55 5.18 -3.04
N PRO A 97 12.11 5.46 -4.23
CA PRO A 97 11.39 5.23 -5.48
C PRO A 97 11.06 3.73 -5.64
N HIS A 98 9.94 3.44 -6.30
CA HIS A 98 9.51 2.09 -6.66
C HIS A 98 9.32 1.09 -5.49
N ILE A 99 9.04 1.56 -4.26
CA ILE A 99 8.67 0.67 -3.14
C ILE A 99 7.17 0.66 -2.81
N VAL A 100 6.41 1.58 -3.41
CA VAL A 100 4.95 1.72 -3.26
C VAL A 100 4.32 1.88 -4.64
N ASP A 101 3.15 1.30 -4.87
CA ASP A 101 2.42 1.38 -6.14
C ASP A 101 1.28 2.38 -6.09
N TYR A 102 0.61 2.48 -4.93
CA TYR A 102 -0.53 3.36 -4.72
C TYR A 102 -0.48 4.11 -3.39
N LEU A 103 -0.96 5.35 -3.39
CA LEU A 103 -1.29 6.12 -2.19
C LEU A 103 -2.80 6.23 -2.10
N LEU A 104 -3.38 5.73 -1.02
CA LEU A 104 -4.78 5.92 -0.66
C LEU A 104 -4.87 7.15 0.23
N LEU A 105 -5.47 8.20 -0.33
CA LEU A 105 -5.64 9.48 0.34
C LEU A 105 -6.66 9.36 1.48
N ASP A 106 -6.40 10.07 2.57
CA ASP A 106 -7.26 10.12 3.73
C ASP A 106 -8.65 10.68 3.37
N SER A 107 -9.71 10.07 3.91
CA SER A 107 -11.08 10.47 3.60
C SER A 107 -11.39 11.89 4.04
N ASP A 108 -10.78 12.36 5.13
CA ASP A 108 -11.00 13.72 5.64
C ASP A 108 -10.37 14.76 4.70
N LEU A 109 -9.25 14.41 4.05
CA LEU A 109 -8.66 15.26 3.04
C LEU A 109 -9.58 15.34 1.81
N ILE A 110 -10.04 14.20 1.31
CA ILE A 110 -10.89 14.12 0.10
C ILE A 110 -12.25 14.78 0.29
N ALA A 111 -12.89 14.58 1.45
CA ALA A 111 -14.20 15.14 1.75
C ALA A 111 -14.22 16.67 1.68
N ASN A 112 -13.12 17.31 2.06
CA ASN A 112 -13.05 18.76 2.18
C ASN A 112 -12.41 19.47 0.98
N VAL A 113 -11.92 18.76 -0.05
CA VAL A 113 -11.23 19.35 -1.21
C VAL A 113 -12.05 20.44 -1.91
N HIS A 114 -13.37 20.29 -2.00
CA HIS A 114 -14.24 21.24 -2.71
C HIS A 114 -14.60 22.47 -1.86
N GLU A 115 -14.40 22.40 -0.55
CA GLU A 115 -14.80 23.43 0.42
C GLU A 115 -13.59 24.16 1.01
N SER A 116 -12.39 23.60 0.87
CA SER A 116 -11.16 24.08 1.48
C SER A 116 -10.05 24.22 0.44
N LEU A 117 -9.70 25.49 0.12
CA LEU A 117 -8.54 25.83 -0.72
C LEU A 117 -7.24 25.20 -0.20
N MET A 118 -7.14 25.01 1.12
CA MET A 118 -5.98 24.37 1.74
C MET A 118 -5.91 22.88 1.38
N ASP A 119 -7.05 22.18 1.36
CA ASP A 119 -7.13 20.75 1.07
C ASP A 119 -6.99 20.48 -0.43
N GLU A 120 -7.50 21.38 -1.27
CA GLU A 120 -7.25 21.38 -2.72
C GLU A 120 -5.74 21.55 -3.04
N MET A 121 -5.10 22.55 -2.42
CA MET A 121 -3.67 22.79 -2.58
C MET A 121 -2.85 21.60 -2.07
N LEU A 122 -3.17 21.07 -0.89
CA LEU A 122 -2.48 19.93 -0.31
C LEU A 122 -2.63 18.66 -1.18
N THR A 123 -3.82 18.39 -1.70
CA THR A 123 -4.06 17.27 -2.62
C THR A 123 -3.20 17.41 -3.87
N SER A 124 -3.09 18.62 -4.43
CA SER A 124 -2.24 18.92 -5.59
C SER A 124 -0.75 18.68 -5.29
N ILE A 125 -0.28 19.08 -4.09
CA ILE A 125 1.09 18.82 -3.64
C ILE A 125 1.36 17.32 -3.53
N ILE A 126 0.46 16.58 -2.88
CA ILE A 126 0.56 15.11 -2.74
C ILE A 126 0.60 14.44 -4.11
N GLN A 127 -0.26 14.85 -5.04
CA GLN A 127 -0.26 14.35 -6.41
C GLN A 127 1.07 14.64 -7.12
N GLY A 128 1.63 15.83 -6.95
CA GLY A 128 2.94 16.20 -7.49
C GLY A 128 4.07 15.30 -6.98
N HIS A 129 4.13 15.05 -5.66
CA HIS A 129 5.11 14.12 -5.07
C HIS A 129 4.90 12.68 -5.56
N ALA A 130 3.65 12.21 -5.61
CA ALA A 130 3.33 10.87 -6.07
C ALA A 130 3.77 10.67 -7.53
N GLN A 131 3.49 11.63 -8.42
CA GLN A 131 3.92 11.59 -9.81
C GLN A 131 5.45 11.56 -9.94
N HIS A 132 6.16 12.39 -9.16
CA HIS A 132 7.63 12.39 -9.17
C HIS A 132 8.22 11.04 -8.76
N LEU A 133 7.57 10.33 -7.82
CA LEU A 133 7.99 9.00 -7.36
C LEU A 133 7.44 7.85 -8.23
N GLY A 134 6.64 8.15 -9.26
CA GLY A 134 5.98 7.14 -10.10
C GLY A 134 4.87 6.35 -9.40
N ILE A 135 4.25 6.94 -8.37
CA ILE A 135 3.20 6.33 -7.55
C ILE A 135 1.83 6.86 -7.99
N LYS A 136 0.82 5.98 -8.05
CA LYS A 136 -0.56 6.36 -8.37
C LYS A 136 -1.32 6.78 -7.11
N THR A 137 -2.20 7.78 -7.21
CA THR A 137 -3.07 8.19 -6.10
C THR A 137 -4.47 7.61 -6.26
N LEU A 138 -5.06 7.16 -5.16
CA LEU A 138 -6.42 6.64 -5.03
C LEU A 138 -7.17 7.49 -4.00
N ALA A 139 -8.43 7.83 -4.28
CA ALA A 139 -9.31 8.45 -3.30
C ALA A 139 -10.07 7.35 -2.54
N GLY A 140 -9.96 7.35 -1.20
CA GLY A 140 -10.77 6.48 -0.33
C GLY A 140 -12.16 7.07 -0.13
N ARG A 141 -13.16 6.20 0.07
CA ARG A 141 -14.53 6.56 0.43
C ARG A 141 -14.97 5.86 1.69
#